data_AF-A0A0T9MGR4-F1
#
_entry.id   AF-A0A0T9MGR4-F1
#
_cell.length_a   1.000
_cell.length_b   1.000
_cell.length_c   1.000
_cell.angle_alpha   90.00
_cell.angle_beta   90.00
_cell.angle_gamma   90.00
#
_symmetry.space_group_name_H-M   'P 1'
#
loop_
_entity.id
_entity.type
_entity.pdbx_description
1 polymer ?
#
loop_
_entity_poly.entity_id
_entity_poly.type
_entity_poly.pdbx_seq_one_letter_code
_entity_poly.pdbx_strand_id
1 'polypeptide(L)' 'MKVTLEELQAFTSVVDCGSITAAAEQRSQTTSGISRALSRLEQSWRLLCCAAPPAG' A
#
# COMPACT_ATOMS: atom_id res chain seq x y z
N MET A 1 -18.00 -0.47 -2.62
CA MET A 1 -16.63 0.07 -2.47
C MET A 1 -15.93 -0.05 -3.81
N LYS A 2 -15.22 0.98 -4.26
CA LYS A 2 -14.52 0.99 -5.56
C LYS A 2 -13.02 0.97 -5.23
N VAL A 3 -12.39 -0.18 -5.41
CA VAL A 3 -10.92 -0.28 -5.41
C VAL A 3 -10.40 0.55 -6.57
N THR A 4 -9.36 1.33 -6.33
CA THR A 4 -8.72 2.16 -7.35
C THR A 4 -7.55 1.43 -8.00
N LEU A 5 -7.22 1.82 -9.23
CA LEU A 5 -6.06 1.27 -9.94
C LEU A 5 -4.76 1.58 -9.20
N GLU A 6 -4.66 2.76 -8.57
CA GLU A 6 -3.47 3.17 -7.83
C GLU A 6 -3.18 2.22 -6.65
N GLU A 7 -4.21 1.81 -5.92
CA GLU A 7 -4.10 0.85 -4.81
C GLU A 7 -3.62 -0.52 -5.29
N LEU A 8 -4.16 -1.02 -6.40
CA LEU A 8 -3.73 -2.28 -7.01
C LEU A 8 -2.30 -2.21 -7.54
N GLN A 9 -1.94 -1.10 -8.19
CA GLN A 9 -0.59 -0.90 -8.71
C GLN A 9 0.44 -0.79 -7.59
N ALA A 10 0.12 -0.11 -6.48
CA ALA A 10 0.99 -0.07 -5.31
C ALA A 10 1.25 -1.48 -4.77
N PHE A 11 0.21 -2.32 -4.70
CA PHE A 11 0.34 -3.72 -4.29
C PHE A 11 1.21 -4.54 -5.24
N THR A 12 0.93 -4.53 -6.54
CA THR A 12 1.75 -5.27 -7.53
C THR A 12 3.22 -4.82 -7.49
N SER A 13 3.47 -3.51 -7.35
CA SER A 13 4.85 -2.99 -7.27
C SER A 13 5.61 -3.53 -6.06
N VAL A 14 4.95 -3.61 -4.90
CA VAL A 14 5.59 -4.14 -3.68
C VAL A 14 5.84 -5.63 -3.80
N VAL A 15 4.94 -6.39 -4.43
CA VAL A 15 5.12 -7.82 -4.70
C VAL A 15 6.28 -8.04 -5.68
N ASP A 16 6.36 -7.27 -6.76
CA ASP A 16 7.41 -7.40 -7.77
C ASP A 16 8.80 -6.98 -7.23
N CYS A 17 8.85 -5.91 -6.44
CA CYS A 17 10.10 -5.42 -5.86
C CYS A 17 10.50 -6.13 -4.55
N GLY A 18 9.58 -6.84 -3.90
CA GLY A 18 9.77 -7.45 -2.58
C GLY A 18 9.95 -6.46 -1.42
N SER A 19 9.78 -5.15 -1.64
CA SER A 19 9.98 -4.10 -0.63
C SER A 19 9.16 -2.85 -0.93
N ILE A 20 8.59 -2.24 0.12
CA ILE A 20 7.87 -0.96 0.04
C ILE A 20 8.80 0.17 -0.40
N THR A 21 10.05 0.16 0.06
CA THR A 21 11.04 1.20 -0.29
C THR A 21 11.43 1.13 -1.77
N ALA A 22 11.73 -0.07 -2.26
CA ALA A 22 12.07 -0.27 -3.67
C ALA A 22 10.89 0.02 -4.61
N ALA A 23 9.67 -0.35 -4.21
CA ALA A 23 8.46 -0.02 -4.95
C ALA A 23 8.18 1.49 -5.00
N ALA A 24 8.42 2.20 -3.89
CA ALA A 24 8.28 3.65 -3.81
C ALA A 24 9.24 4.36 -4.78
N GLU A 25 10.51 3.93 -4.81
CA GLU A 25 11.51 4.43 -5.77
C GLU A 25 11.08 4.15 -7.22
N GLN A 26 10.67 2.91 -7.53
CA GLN A 26 10.25 2.53 -8.89
C GLN A 26 9.00 3.30 -9.38
N ARG A 27 8.09 3.64 -8.46
CA ARG A 27 6.86 4.38 -8.76
C ARG A 27 7.02 5.89 -8.62
N SER A 28 8.21 6.40 -8.25
CA SER A 28 8.44 7.82 -7.94
C SER A 28 7.45 8.38 -6.89
N GLN A 29 7.13 7.56 -5.89
CA GLN A 29 6.26 7.92 -4.77
C GLN A 29 7.04 7.85 -3.45
N THR A 30 6.46 8.38 -2.38
CA THR A 30 7.03 8.18 -1.05
C THR A 30 6.63 6.81 -0.49
N THR A 31 7.47 6.25 0.38
CA THR A 31 7.16 5.02 1.13
C THR A 31 5.87 5.13 1.94
N SER A 32 5.61 6.31 2.52
CA SER A 32 4.36 6.63 3.21
C SER A 32 3.15 6.68 2.27
N GLY A 33 3.33 7.08 1.01
CA GLY A 33 2.28 7.06 -0.02
C GLY A 33 1.89 5.63 -0.37
N ILE A 34 2.88 4.79 -0.66
CA ILE A 34 2.67 3.35 -0.94
C ILE A 34 1.99 2.66 0.25
N SER A 35 2.49 2.87 1.47
CA SER A 35 1.89 2.30 2.68
C SER A 35 0.42 2.68 2.85
N ARG A 36 0.05 3.95 2.61
CA ARG A 36 -1.35 4.41 2.68
C ARG A 36 -2.22 3.80 1.59
N ALA A 37 -1.70 3.64 0.37
CA ALA A 37 -2.42 2.99 -0.73
C ALA A 37 -2.71 1.52 -0.39
N LEU A 38 -1.73 0.81 0.18
CA LEU A 38 -1.92 -0.56 0.67
C LEU A 38 -2.95 -0.63 1.81
N SER A 39 -2.88 0.26 2.80
CA SER A 39 -3.86 0.27 3.89
C SER A 39 -5.29 0.54 3.41
N ARG A 40 -5.47 1.38 2.37
CA ARG A 40 -6.78 1.60 1.75
C ARG A 40 -7.25 0.37 0.97
N LEU A 41 -6.34 -0.30 0.25
CA LEU A 41 -6.63 -1.56 -0.43
C LEU A 41 -7.09 -2.63 0.58
N GLU A 42 -6.36 -2.79 1.68
CA GLU A 42 -6.69 -3.71 2.77
C GLU A 42 -8.06 -3.44 3.38
N GLN A 43 -8.39 -2.17 3.63
CA GLN A 43 -9.72 -1.78 4.12
C GLN A 43 -10.82 -2.18 3.13
N SER A 44 -10.58 -2.04 1.83
CA SER A 44 -11.54 -2.48 0.81
C SER A 44 -11.66 -4.00 0.69
N TRP A 45 -10.61 -4.73 0.99
CA TRP A 45 -10.57 -6.19 0.87
C TRP A 45 -10.83 -6.89 2.20
N ARG A 46 -11.05 -6.10 3.27
CA ARG A 46 -11.32 -6.56 4.63
C ARG A 46 -10.21 -7.48 5.17
N LEU A 47 -9.01 -7.37 4.62
CA LEU A 47 -7.80 -8.05 5.09
C LEU A 47 -7.23 -7.19 6.22
N LEU A 48 -7.55 -7.53 7.47
CA LEU A 48 -6.96 -6.91 8.65
C LEU A 48 -5.50 -7.36 8.78
N CYS A 49 -4.56 -6.55 8.30
CA CYS A 49 -3.15 -6.67 8.72
C CYS A 49 -2.57 -5.37 9.29
N CYS A 50 -3.10 -4.18 8.95
CA CYS A 50 -2.51 -2.91 9.41
C CYS A 50 -3.42 -1.99 10.27
N ALA A 51 -4.29 -2.54 11.11
CA ALA A 51 -4.75 -1.78 12.29
C ALA A 51 -3.58 -1.61 13.29
N ALA A 52 -2.53 -0.88 12.88
CA ALA A 52 -1.55 -0.35 13.79
C ALA A 52 -2.29 0.68 14.67
N PRO A 53 -2.28 0.54 16.01
CA PRO A 53 -2.91 1.52 16.88
C PRO A 53 -2.28 2.90 16.64
N PRO A 54 -3.04 4.01 16.81
CA PRO A 54 -2.45 5.33 16.76
C PRO A 54 -1.34 5.38 17.81
N ALA A 55 -0.12 5.67 17.37
CA ALA A 55 1.00 5.91 18.26
C ALA A 55 0.58 7.04 19.22
N GLY A 56 0.36 6.68 20.48
CA GLY A 56 0.30 7.60 21.61
C GLY A 56 1.70 7.97 22.06
#